data_AF-A0A9E5N0I6-F1
#
_entry.id   AF-A0A9E5N0I6-F1
#
_cell.length_a   1.000
_cell.length_b   1.000
_cell.length_c   1.000
_cell.angle_alpha   90.00
_cell.angle_beta   90.00
_cell.angle_gamma   90.00
#
_symmetry.space_group_name_H-M   'P 1'
#
loop_
_entity.id
_entity.type
_entity.pdbx_description
1 polymer ?
#
loop_
_entity_poly.entity_id
_entity_poly.type
_entity_poly.pdbx_seq_one_letter_code
_entity_poly.pdbx_strand_id
1 'polypeptide(L)'
;MKYEFSLILTAADVSDEEANKLYEAGCDDGSILSRGDVTMIQFDRDAPTLDAALDTAIRDVEGAGFQVARVEIERHEVPQTA
;
A
#
# COMPACT_ATOMS: atom_id res chain seq x y z
N MET A 1 12.17 5.18 -9.39
CA MET A 1 12.87 4.82 -8.14
C MET A 1 11.86 4.01 -7.38
N LYS A 2 12.27 2.89 -6.82
CA LYS A 2 11.34 1.99 -6.15
C LYS A 2 11.21 2.36 -4.68
N TYR A 3 9.98 2.43 -4.20
CA TYR A 3 9.65 2.75 -2.82
C TYR A 3 8.82 1.62 -2.22
N GLU A 4 9.25 1.17 -1.04
CA GLU A 4 8.57 0.13 -0.27
C GLU A 4 7.83 0.78 0.90
N PHE A 5 6.52 0.56 0.98
CA PHE A 5 5.66 1.07 2.03
C PHE A 5 4.38 0.24 2.10
N SER A 6 3.65 0.36 3.21
CA SER A 6 2.38 -0.32 3.43
C SER A 6 1.27 0.68 3.71
N LEU A 7 0.12 0.50 3.06
CA LEU A 7 -1.11 1.21 3.39
C LEU A 7 -1.99 0.31 4.24
N ILE A 8 -2.27 0.73 5.47
CA ILE A 8 -3.20 0.02 6.35
C ILE A 8 -4.61 0.48 6.01
N LEU A 9 -5.50 -0.46 5.71
CA LEU A 9 -6.90 -0.16 5.39
C LEU A 9 -7.74 -0.08 6.67
N THR A 10 -8.84 0.66 6.61
CA THR A 10 -9.87 0.60 7.65
C THR A 10 -10.72 -0.67 7.57
N ALA A 11 -10.75 -1.32 6.40
CA ALA A 11 -11.40 -2.60 6.19
C ALA A 11 -10.61 -3.72 6.87
N ALA A 12 -11.33 -4.64 7.53
CA ALA A 12 -10.73 -5.77 8.24
C ALA A 12 -10.43 -6.98 7.34
N ASP A 13 -11.04 -7.03 6.15
CA ASP A 13 -10.78 -8.04 5.14
C ASP A 13 -11.06 -7.47 3.73
N VAL A 14 -10.47 -8.09 2.71
CA VAL A 14 -10.64 -7.73 1.30
C VAL A 14 -10.99 -9.01 0.54
N SER A 15 -12.20 -9.06 -0.03
CA SER A 15 -12.65 -10.19 -0.83
C SER A 15 -11.95 -10.28 -2.20
N ASP A 16 -12.06 -11.41 -2.90
CA ASP A 16 -11.48 -11.57 -4.25
C ASP A 16 -12.01 -10.54 -5.26
N GLU A 17 -13.30 -10.18 -5.19
CA GLU A 17 -13.90 -9.16 -6.07
C GLU A 17 -13.32 -7.77 -5.80
N GLU A 18 -13.04 -7.48 -4.53
CA GLU A 18 -12.44 -6.24 -4.08
C GLU A 18 -10.95 -6.16 -4.42
N ALA A 19 -10.23 -7.27 -4.32
CA ALA A 19 -8.85 -7.38 -4.78
C ALA A 19 -8.73 -7.10 -6.29
N ASN A 20 -9.69 -7.59 -7.10
CA ASN A 20 -9.74 -7.24 -8.53
C ASN A 20 -9.97 -5.74 -8.75
N LYS A 21 -10.84 -5.09 -7.97
CA LYS A 21 -11.05 -3.62 -8.08
C LYS A 21 -9.77 -2.85 -7.76
N LEU A 22 -9.03 -3.27 -6.74
CA LEU A 22 -7.74 -2.67 -6.38
C LEU A 22 -6.73 -2.84 -7.52
N TYR A 23 -6.66 -4.03 -8.13
CA TYR A 23 -5.81 -4.28 -9.29
C TYR A 23 -6.17 -3.38 -10.47
N GLU A 24 -7.46 -3.30 -10.83
CA GLU A 24 -7.95 -2.44 -11.91
C GLU A 24 -7.76 -0.94 -11.64
N ALA A 25 -7.75 -0.54 -10.36
CA ALA A 25 -7.50 0.83 -9.95
C ALA A 25 -6.02 1.24 -9.99
N GLY A 26 -5.11 0.31 -10.29
CA GLY A 26 -3.66 0.59 -10.39
C GLY A 26 -2.85 0.16 -9.17
N CYS A 27 -3.38 -0.70 -8.29
CA CYS A 27 -2.62 -1.34 -7.21
C CYS A 27 -2.01 -2.69 -7.66
N ASP A 28 -1.54 -2.80 -8.90
CA ASP A 28 -0.98 -4.04 -9.48
C ASP A 28 0.45 -4.36 -8.98
N ASP A 29 1.08 -3.39 -8.33
CA ASP A 29 2.36 -3.45 -7.63
C ASP A 29 2.20 -3.60 -6.11
N GLY A 30 0.99 -3.90 -5.64
CA GLY A 30 0.63 -4.09 -4.25
C GLY A 30 0.30 -5.55 -3.91
N SER A 31 0.79 -6.05 -2.78
CA SER A 31 0.39 -7.33 -2.19
C SER A 31 -0.55 -7.09 -1.01
N ILE A 32 -1.72 -7.72 -1.03
CA ILE A 32 -2.70 -7.61 0.05
C ILE A 32 -2.39 -8.64 1.14
N LEU A 33 -2.24 -8.19 2.38
CA LEU A 33 -2.05 -9.05 3.55
C LEU A 33 -3.14 -8.77 4.58
N SER A 34 -3.89 -9.81 4.95
CA SER A 34 -4.84 -9.78 6.07
C SER A 34 -4.26 -10.57 7.24
N ARG A 35 -4.14 -9.93 8.42
CA ARG A 35 -3.68 -10.58 9.65
C ARG A 35 -4.58 -10.18 10.82
N GLY A 36 -5.48 -11.09 11.21
CA GLY A 36 -6.49 -10.78 12.22
C GLY A 36 -7.46 -9.73 11.67
N ASP A 37 -7.70 -8.67 12.45
CA ASP A 37 -8.60 -7.57 12.07
C ASP A 37 -7.90 -6.42 11.31
N VAL A 38 -6.68 -6.66 10.82
CA VAL A 38 -5.89 -5.65 10.08
C VAL A 38 -5.60 -6.17 8.68
N THR A 39 -6.09 -5.44 7.68
CA THR A 39 -5.68 -5.59 6.29
C THR A 39 -4.76 -4.46 5.86
N MET A 40 -3.71 -4.82 5.15
CA MET A 40 -2.77 -3.87 4.56
C MET A 40 -2.44 -4.24 3.13
N ILE A 41 -2.00 -3.25 2.36
CA ILE A 41 -1.43 -3.44 1.04
C ILE A 41 0.04 -3.02 1.11
N GLN A 42 0.95 -3.95 0.89
CA GLN A 42 2.37 -3.70 0.80
C GLN A 42 2.72 -3.38 -0.65
N PHE A 43 3.23 -2.18 -0.87
CA PHE A 43 3.59 -1.66 -2.19
C PHE A 43 5.09 -1.72 -2.43
N ASP A 44 5.40 -1.95 -3.69
CA ASP A 44 6.74 -1.92 -4.26
C ASP A 44 6.70 -1.01 -5.50
N ARG A 45 6.51 0.29 -5.26
CA ARG A 45 6.02 1.24 -6.28
C ARG A 45 7.13 2.05 -6.92
N ASP A 46 7.13 2.11 -8.25
CA ASP A 46 8.05 2.97 -9.01
C ASP A 46 7.50 4.39 -9.18
N ALA A 47 8.23 5.37 -8.64
CA ALA A 47 7.83 6.77 -8.67
C ALA A 47 9.05 7.71 -8.77
N PRO A 48 8.85 9.00 -9.12
CA PRO A 48 9.90 10.00 -9.07
C PRO A 48 10.27 10.42 -7.64
N THR A 49 9.33 10.33 -6.68
CA THR A 49 9.53 10.66 -5.26
C THR A 49 8.66 9.76 -4.38
N LEU A 50 9.02 9.64 -3.09
CA LEU A 50 8.19 8.92 -2.11
C LEU A 50 6.80 9.56 -1.99
N ASP A 51 6.73 10.89 -1.96
CA ASP A 51 5.46 11.63 -1.87
C ASP A 51 4.54 11.31 -3.05
N ALA A 52 5.11 11.24 -4.27
CA ALA A 52 4.37 10.83 -5.46
C ALA A 52 3.93 9.35 -5.39
N ALA A 53 4.75 8.46 -4.84
CA ALA A 53 4.38 7.07 -4.65
C ALA A 53 3.20 6.90 -3.67
N LEU A 54 3.24 7.65 -2.56
CA LEU A 54 2.19 7.66 -1.55
C LEU A 54 0.89 8.29 -2.08
N ASP A 55 0.97 9.45 -2.75
CA ASP A 55 -0.21 10.14 -3.30
C ASP A 55 -0.92 9.28 -4.34
N THR A 56 -0.19 8.62 -5.24
CA THR A 56 -0.83 7.72 -6.22
C THR A 56 -1.41 6.47 -5.55
N ALA A 57 -0.68 5.84 -4.64
CA ALA A 57 -1.19 4.63 -3.97
C ALA A 57 -2.44 4.90 -3.14
N ILE A 58 -2.49 6.02 -2.41
CA ILE A 58 -3.69 6.42 -1.67
C ILE A 58 -4.86 6.66 -2.62
N ARG A 59 -4.62 7.37 -3.74
CA ARG A 59 -5.66 7.63 -4.74
C ARG A 59 -6.21 6.37 -5.39
N ASP A 60 -5.36 5.41 -5.71
CA ASP A 60 -5.77 4.16 -6.34
C ASP A 60 -6.63 3.34 -5.36
N VAL A 61 -6.21 3.26 -4.09
CA VAL A 61 -6.96 2.58 -3.01
C VAL A 61 -8.31 3.27 -2.76
N GLU A 62 -8.34 4.59 -2.66
CA GLU A 62 -9.58 5.36 -2.49
C GLU A 62 -10.49 5.28 -3.72
N GLY A 63 -9.92 5.26 -4.92
CA GLY A 63 -10.64 5.08 -6.18
C GLY A 63 -11.30 3.71 -6.31
N ALA A 64 -10.70 2.67 -5.71
CA ALA A 64 -11.29 1.34 -5.58
C ALA A 64 -12.39 1.25 -4.49
N GLY A 65 -12.61 2.32 -3.72
CA GLY A 65 -13.65 2.42 -2.70
C GLY A 65 -13.18 2.08 -1.28
N PHE A 66 -11.88 1.95 -1.05
CA PHE A 66 -11.31 1.70 0.27
C PHE A 66 -10.94 3.01 0.98
N GLN A 67 -10.69 2.92 2.29
CA GLN A 67 -10.12 4.04 3.05
C GLN A 67 -8.80 3.61 3.68
N VAL A 68 -7.81 4.49 3.57
CA VAL A 68 -6.49 4.32 4.18
C VAL A 68 -6.53 4.85 5.61
N ALA A 69 -6.27 3.98 6.59
CA ALA A 69 -6.20 4.33 7.99
C ALA A 69 -4.87 5.00 8.36
N ARG A 70 -3.75 4.45 7.84
CA ARG A 70 -2.40 5.02 8.01
C ARG A 70 -1.43 4.47 6.97
N VAL A 71 -0.32 5.19 6.82
CA VAL A 71 0.84 4.78 6.03
C VAL A 71 1.93 4.26 6.97
N GLU A 72 2.51 3.11 6.64
CA GLU A 72 3.71 2.58 7.28
C GLU A 72 4.85 2.57 6.26
N ILE A 73 5.96 3.24 6.58
CA ILE A 73 7.16 3.25 5.74
C ILE A 73 8.17 2.36 6.44
N GLU A 74 8.56 1.26 5.81
CA GLU A 74 9.62 0.40 6.33
C GLU A 74 10.95 1.15 6.22
N ARG A 75 11.44 1.64 7.35
CA ARG A 75 12.77 2.26 7.42
C ARG A 75 13.79 1.14 7.37
N HIS A 76 14.33 0.85 6.19
CA HIS A 76 15.54 0.05 6.11
C HIS A 76 16.64 0.73 6.92
N GLU A 77 17.04 0.09 8.02
CA GLU A 77 18.11 0.54 8.88
C GLU A 77 19.40 0.55 8.04
N VAL A 78 19.94 1.74 7.75
CA VAL A 78 21.32 1.85 7.28
C VAL A 78 22.19 1.32 8.42
N PRO A 79 23.03 0.28 8.20
CA PRO A 79 23.94 -0.16 9.25
C PRO A 79 24.79 1.04 9.67
N GLN A 80 24.65 1.48 10.93
CA GLN A 80 25.57 2.43 11.52
C GLN A 80 26.94 1.76 11.53
N THR A 81 27.77 2.11 10.56
CA THR A 81 29.16 1.70 10.58
C THR A 81 29.82 2.57 11.64
N ALA A 82 30.17 1.95 12.76
CA ALA A 82 30.90 2.57 13.87
C ALA A 82 32.32 2.95 13.46
#